data_AF-A0A2B4R6E0-F1
#
_entry.id   AF-A0A2B4R6E0-F1
#
_cell.length_a   1.000
_cell.length_b   1.000
_cell.length_c   1.000
_cell.angle_alpha   90.00
_cell.angle_beta   90.00
_cell.angle_gamma   90.00
#
_symmetry.space_group_name_H-M   'P 1'
#
loop_
_entity.id
_entity.type
_entity.pdbx_description
1 polymer ?
#
loop_
_entity_poly.entity_id
_entity_poly.type
_entity_poly.pdbx_seq_one_letter_code
_entity_poly.pdbx_strand_id
1 'polypeptide(L)'
;MIQGEILLHCRRKTRGKMSINTMWTFNFVLVAIITEVYPRINIENFGTTKLLQVKKWQYVEIRFLIYTPSSLPRSPCADEEYLEIRDGYNQSANLLGVFCGRQTPHLTLRSGGHYMWLRFSPQHRYQFWNSSYEGKSIHKTAPADLNTVAKTQFVLLNHSSSLWCPAEGGPAPRIVWRRNGAVVQNSTSVRLQINVTEQERNKKYSCEVDDHGQLKRINISHVVETECPQPCQCKVLKGNMKGLVSANCEGKQLKSVPKKIPRATGKLDLSKNELLNLSAGAFSDNTKLGHL
;
A
#
# COMPACT_ATOMS: atom_id res chain seq x y z
N MET A 1 -13.77 -30.75 -2.15
CA MET A 1 -12.72 -31.68 -1.70
C MET A 1 -12.82 -31.73 -0.18
N ILE A 2 -13.34 -32.85 0.32
CA ILE A 2 -13.61 -33.10 1.74
C ILE A 2 -12.30 -33.53 2.43
N GLN A 3 -12.24 -33.37 3.76
CA GLN A 3 -11.31 -33.92 4.75
C GLN A 3 -10.26 -32.91 5.24
N GLY A 4 -10.05 -32.74 6.54
CA GLY A 4 -10.59 -33.42 7.71
C GLY A 4 -9.75 -33.02 8.93
N GLU A 5 -10.39 -32.80 10.07
CA GLU A 5 -9.73 -32.54 11.34
C GLU A 5 -8.93 -33.78 11.79
N ILE A 6 -7.64 -33.59 12.10
CA ILE A 6 -6.83 -34.61 12.77
C ILE A 6 -6.84 -34.28 14.27
N LEU A 7 -7.64 -35.06 15.01
CA LEU A 7 -7.61 -35.15 16.46
C LEU A 7 -6.42 -36.06 16.86
N LEU A 8 -5.38 -35.47 17.45
CA LEU A 8 -4.21 -36.23 17.91
C LEU A 8 -4.52 -36.97 19.23
N HIS A 9 -4.62 -38.30 19.13
CA HIS A 9 -4.79 -39.20 20.27
C HIS A 9 -3.41 -39.63 20.80
N CYS A 10 -3.07 -39.23 22.03
CA CYS A 10 -1.80 -39.57 22.66
C CYS A 10 -1.86 -41.00 23.25
N ARG A 11 -1.14 -41.96 22.63
CA ARG A 11 -0.93 -43.30 23.21
C ARG A 11 0.41 -43.35 23.96
N ARG A 12 0.35 -43.49 25.29
CA ARG A 12 1.46 -43.98 26.13
C ARG A 12 1.82 -45.40 25.67
N LYS A 13 3.08 -45.65 25.30
CA LYS A 13 3.62 -47.00 25.14
C LYS A 13 4.60 -47.31 26.27
N THR A 14 4.35 -48.44 26.91
CA THR A 14 4.98 -48.98 28.11
C THR A 14 6.38 -49.58 27.84
N ARG A 15 7.15 -49.65 28.93
CA ARG A 15 8.47 -50.27 29.15
C ARG A 15 8.83 -51.44 28.22
N GLY A 16 9.97 -51.31 27.54
CA GLY A 16 10.81 -52.43 27.13
C GLY A 16 12.14 -52.37 27.90
N LYS A 17 12.47 -53.44 28.65
CA LYS A 17 13.81 -53.65 29.23
C LYS A 17 14.76 -54.01 28.08
N MET A 18 15.89 -53.30 27.96
CA MET A 18 16.97 -53.68 27.06
C MET A 18 18.29 -53.63 27.83
N SER A 19 19.08 -54.68 27.63
CA SER A 19 20.27 -55.04 28.40
C SER A 19 21.37 -53.98 28.31
N ILE A 20 22.02 -53.69 29.44
CA ILE A 20 23.18 -52.81 29.57
C ILE A 20 24.41 -53.57 29.06
N ASN A 21 25.08 -53.04 28.05
CA ASN A 21 26.53 -53.13 27.91
C ASN A 21 27.03 -52.01 26.98
N THR A 22 28.08 -51.32 27.44
CA THR A 22 28.83 -50.22 26.79
C THR A 22 28.23 -48.81 26.95
N MET A 23 28.72 -48.08 27.96
CA MET A 23 28.34 -46.70 28.27
C MET A 23 29.30 -45.72 27.57
N TRP A 24 28.98 -45.31 26.35
CA TRP A 24 29.58 -44.10 25.77
C TRP A 24 28.76 -42.90 26.22
N THR A 25 29.34 -42.05 27.06
CA THR A 25 28.69 -40.79 27.48
C THR A 25 28.77 -39.78 26.33
N PHE A 26 27.78 -39.81 25.44
CA PHE A 26 27.50 -38.69 24.54
C PHE A 26 26.80 -37.60 25.36
N ASN A 27 27.50 -36.48 25.62
CA ASN A 27 26.87 -35.25 26.10
C ASN A 27 25.97 -34.71 24.98
N PHE A 28 24.72 -35.14 24.95
CA PHE A 28 23.68 -34.49 24.15
C PHE A 28 23.30 -33.19 24.86
N VAL A 29 23.89 -32.08 24.41
CA VAL A 29 23.33 -30.75 24.72
C VAL A 29 21.98 -30.67 24.03
N LEU A 30 20.91 -30.83 24.81
CA LEU A 30 19.54 -30.56 24.38
C LEU A 30 19.42 -29.06 24.15
N VAL A 31 19.78 -28.60 22.94
CA VAL A 31 19.43 -27.26 22.49
C VAL A 31 17.93 -27.29 22.22
N ALA A 32 17.14 -26.83 23.18
CA ALA A 32 15.74 -26.54 22.95
C ALA A 32 15.66 -25.47 21.86
N ILE A 33 15.29 -25.85 20.64
CA ILE A 33 14.92 -24.89 19.60
C ILE A 33 13.55 -24.34 20.02
N ILE A 34 13.54 -23.31 20.86
CA ILE A 34 12.34 -22.53 21.12
C ILE A 34 12.02 -21.82 19.80
N THR A 35 11.08 -22.35 19.02
CA THR A 35 10.48 -21.58 17.95
C THR A 35 9.72 -20.43 18.63
N GLU A 36 10.32 -19.23 18.67
CA GLU A 36 9.64 -18.04 19.17
C GLU A 36 8.39 -17.78 18.31
N VAL A 37 7.22 -18.18 18.81
CA VAL A 37 5.93 -17.84 18.21
C VAL A 37 5.56 -16.45 18.71
N TYR A 38 5.66 -15.45 17.84
CA TYR A 38 5.26 -14.09 18.17
C TYR A 38 3.74 -13.96 18.13
N PRO A 39 3.09 -13.48 19.20
CA PRO A 39 1.64 -13.32 19.20
C PRO A 39 1.24 -12.25 18.18
N ARG A 40 0.23 -12.55 17.37
CA ARG A 40 -0.45 -11.53 16.57
C ARG A 40 -1.26 -10.64 17.49
N ILE A 41 -1.10 -9.33 17.32
CA ILE A 41 -1.76 -8.31 18.12
C ILE A 41 -2.85 -7.66 17.26
N ASN A 42 -4.08 -7.65 17.74
CA ASN A 42 -5.19 -7.00 17.05
C ASN A 42 -5.02 -5.48 17.06
N ILE A 43 -5.39 -4.84 15.96
CA ILE A 43 -5.42 -3.39 15.82
C ILE A 43 -6.84 -2.92 16.16
N GLU A 44 -6.98 -2.37 17.36
CA GLU A 44 -8.21 -1.70 17.78
C GLU A 44 -8.43 -0.40 16.98
N ASN A 45 -9.70 0.00 16.87
CA ASN A 45 -10.05 1.30 16.29
C ASN A 45 -9.38 2.43 17.09
N PHE A 46 -8.81 3.41 16.39
CA PHE A 46 -8.14 4.55 16.99
C PHE A 46 -8.52 5.82 16.24
N GLY A 47 -8.54 6.97 16.94
CA GLY A 47 -9.00 8.24 16.38
C GLY A 47 -8.12 8.77 15.25
N THR A 48 -6.94 9.31 15.56
CA THR A 48 -6.13 9.98 14.52
C THR A 48 -4.89 9.18 14.16
N THR A 49 -4.11 8.76 15.16
CA THR A 49 -2.81 8.13 14.96
C THR A 49 -2.64 6.90 15.84
N LYS A 50 -1.83 5.95 15.37
CA LYS A 50 -1.44 4.76 16.13
C LYS A 50 0.00 4.42 15.82
N LEU A 51 0.79 4.23 16.87
CA LEU A 51 2.12 3.65 16.76
C LEU A 51 2.02 2.14 16.98
N LEU A 52 2.54 1.37 16.03
CA LEU A 52 2.79 -0.06 16.20
C LEU A 52 4.26 -0.23 16.55
N GLN A 53 4.52 -1.00 17.61
CA GLN A 53 5.86 -1.22 18.12
C GLN A 53 6.07 -2.70 18.38
N VAL A 54 7.21 -3.22 17.93
CA VAL A 54 7.68 -4.59 18.20
C VAL A 54 9.06 -4.53 18.86
N LYS A 55 9.70 -5.67 19.12
CA LYS A 55 11.05 -5.69 19.72
C LYS A 55 12.07 -5.09 18.75
N LYS A 56 13.15 -4.50 19.27
CA LYS A 56 14.19 -3.79 18.48
C LYS A 56 14.83 -4.60 17.34
N TRP A 57 14.88 -5.93 17.46
CA TRP A 57 15.46 -6.85 16.46
C TRP A 57 14.41 -7.45 15.52
N GLN A 58 13.25 -6.80 15.45
CA GLN A 58 12.13 -7.21 14.61
C GLN A 58 11.68 -6.06 13.73
N TYR A 59 11.03 -6.40 12.62
CA TYR A 59 10.21 -5.48 11.86
C TYR A 59 8.72 -5.78 12.05
N VAL A 60 7.89 -4.77 11.87
CA VAL A 60 6.42 -4.88 11.97
C VAL A 60 5.90 -5.44 10.66
N GLU A 61 5.16 -6.56 10.70
CA GLU A 61 4.28 -7.01 9.63
C GLU A 61 2.85 -6.71 10.02
N ILE A 62 2.20 -5.78 9.31
CA ILE A 62 0.78 -5.44 9.49
C ILE A 62 -0.06 -6.16 8.44
N ARG A 63 -1.19 -6.71 8.86
CA ARG A 63 -2.24 -7.29 8.02
C ARG A 63 -3.53 -6.56 8.30
N PHE A 64 -4.07 -5.85 7.33
CA PHE A 64 -5.21 -4.98 7.58
C PHE A 64 -6.19 -4.92 6.42
N LEU A 65 -7.40 -4.51 6.76
CA LEU A 65 -8.45 -4.10 5.86
C LEU A 65 -9.11 -2.86 6.45
N ILE A 66 -9.25 -1.82 5.64
CA ILE A 66 -10.04 -0.65 5.99
C ILE A 66 -11.34 -0.62 5.19
N TYR A 67 -12.42 -0.18 5.83
CA TYR A 67 -13.69 0.07 5.19
C TYR A 67 -14.36 1.33 5.77
N THR A 68 -15.21 1.94 4.96
CA THR A 68 -16.13 3.01 5.39
C THR A 68 -17.56 2.49 5.32
N PRO A 69 -18.43 2.79 6.31
CA PRO A 69 -19.84 2.41 6.27
C PRO A 69 -20.54 2.88 4.98
N SER A 70 -21.37 2.01 4.39
CA SER A 70 -22.09 2.28 3.14
C SER A 70 -23.09 3.42 3.23
N SER A 71 -23.54 3.77 4.45
CA SER A 71 -24.46 4.87 4.74
C SER A 71 -23.88 6.27 4.50
N LEU A 72 -22.56 6.39 4.33
CA LEU A 72 -21.92 7.66 4.06
C LEU A 72 -21.99 7.98 2.55
N PRO A 73 -22.60 9.11 2.15
CA PRO A 73 -22.83 9.48 0.74
C PRO A 73 -21.56 9.97 0.02
N ARG A 74 -20.38 9.66 0.57
CA ARG A 74 -19.09 10.25 0.19
C ARG A 74 -18.16 9.20 -0.40
N SER A 75 -17.23 9.67 -1.22
CA SER A 75 -16.23 8.83 -1.90
C SER A 75 -14.88 9.05 -1.22
N PRO A 76 -14.39 8.11 -0.39
CA PRO A 76 -13.29 8.37 0.52
C PRO A 76 -12.03 8.93 -0.16
N CYS A 77 -11.56 8.31 -1.25
CA CYS A 77 -10.39 8.79 -1.99
C CYS A 77 -10.56 10.22 -2.53
N ALA A 78 -11.76 10.49 -3.05
CA ALA A 78 -12.14 11.76 -3.65
C ALA A 78 -12.33 12.87 -2.61
N ASP A 79 -12.70 12.51 -1.38
CA ASP A 79 -12.94 13.42 -0.27
C ASP A 79 -11.71 13.54 0.66
N GLU A 80 -10.53 13.23 0.11
CA GLU A 80 -9.23 13.28 0.80
C GLU A 80 -9.19 12.42 2.08
N GLU A 81 -9.89 11.28 2.05
CA GLU A 81 -9.91 10.31 3.13
C GLU A 81 -9.05 9.10 2.84
N TYR A 82 -8.09 8.88 3.74
CA TYR A 82 -7.11 7.84 3.59
C TYR A 82 -6.54 7.41 4.94
N LEU A 83 -5.95 6.22 4.93
CA LEU A 83 -4.98 5.77 5.92
C LEU A 83 -3.59 5.95 5.33
N GLU A 84 -2.72 6.71 5.98
CA GLU A 84 -1.28 6.71 5.69
C GLU A 84 -0.55 5.78 6.65
N ILE A 85 0.41 5.02 6.12
CA ILE A 85 1.26 4.12 6.88
C ILE A 85 2.71 4.49 6.62
N ARG A 86 3.50 4.65 7.67
CA ARG A 86 4.89 5.09 7.61
C ARG A 86 5.84 4.14 8.34
N ASP A 87 7.04 4.05 7.82
CA ASP A 87 8.15 3.24 8.33
C ASP A 87 8.95 3.99 9.39
N GLY A 88 8.44 4.05 10.61
CA GLY A 88 9.10 4.72 11.73
C GLY A 88 8.14 5.15 12.84
N TYR A 89 8.63 6.02 13.71
CA TYR A 89 7.96 6.39 14.96
C TYR A 89 6.90 7.50 14.82
N ASN A 90 7.00 8.35 13.79
CA ASN A 90 6.18 9.55 13.66
C ASN A 90 5.92 9.95 12.20
N GLN A 91 5.22 11.08 12.01
CA GLN A 91 4.82 11.60 10.71
C GLN A 91 5.96 11.96 9.74
N SER A 92 7.17 12.17 10.23
CA SER A 92 8.35 12.49 9.41
C SER A 92 8.99 11.24 8.79
N ALA A 93 8.56 10.05 9.19
CA ALA A 93 9.06 8.78 8.68
C ALA A 93 8.69 8.54 7.20
N ASN A 94 9.42 7.63 6.56
CA ASN A 94 9.22 7.28 5.15
C ASN A 94 7.81 6.71 4.93
N LEU A 95 7.15 7.12 3.84
CA LEU A 95 5.81 6.67 3.51
C LEU A 95 5.84 5.26 2.90
N LEU A 96 5.18 4.29 3.56
CA LEU A 96 5.01 2.92 3.05
C LEU A 96 3.76 2.79 2.17
N GLY A 97 2.74 3.63 2.39
CA GLY A 97 1.56 3.64 1.54
C GLY A 97 0.48 4.62 2.00
N VAL A 98 -0.43 4.92 1.07
CA VAL A 98 -1.65 5.70 1.29
C VAL A 98 -2.79 4.85 0.75
N PHE A 99 -3.75 4.54 1.61
CA PHE A 99 -4.82 3.60 1.32
C PHE A 99 -6.16 4.30 1.40
N CYS A 100 -6.97 4.13 0.37
CA CYS A 100 -8.33 4.64 0.33
C CYS A 100 -9.21 3.70 -0.52
N GLY A 101 -10.51 3.74 -0.28
CA GLY A 101 -11.52 2.94 -0.97
C GLY A 101 -12.65 2.59 -0.01
N ARG A 102 -13.86 2.37 -0.53
CA ARG A 102 -15.03 2.05 0.34
C ARG A 102 -14.80 0.78 1.16
N GLN A 103 -14.19 -0.22 0.54
CA GLN A 103 -13.68 -1.42 1.19
C GLN A 103 -12.41 -1.85 0.44
N THR A 104 -11.31 -1.96 1.17
CA THR A 104 -10.04 -2.43 0.60
C THR A 104 -9.95 -3.96 0.66
N PRO A 105 -9.15 -4.62 -0.20
CA PRO A 105 -8.78 -6.01 0.04
C PRO A 105 -7.93 -6.13 1.32
N HIS A 106 -7.72 -7.35 1.81
CA HIS A 106 -6.72 -7.56 2.85
C HIS A 106 -5.32 -7.27 2.31
N LEU A 107 -4.62 -6.34 2.96
CA LEU A 107 -3.30 -5.90 2.59
C LEU A 107 -2.29 -6.33 3.64
N THR A 108 -1.08 -6.66 3.21
CA THR A 108 0.06 -6.92 4.09
C THR A 108 1.17 -5.92 3.79
N LEU A 109 1.63 -5.20 4.80
CA LEU A 109 2.79 -4.32 4.69
C LEU A 109 3.80 -4.66 5.75
N ARG A 110 5.05 -4.30 5.49
CA ARG A 110 6.17 -4.53 6.38
C ARG A 110 6.92 -3.22 6.56
N SER A 111 7.44 -2.99 7.76
CA SER A 111 8.37 -1.88 8.03
C SER A 111 9.82 -2.31 7.81
N GLY A 112 10.74 -1.36 7.73
CA GLY A 112 12.18 -1.60 7.72
C GLY A 112 12.76 -1.81 9.12
N GLY A 113 12.04 -1.40 10.17
CA GLY A 113 12.46 -1.54 11.57
C GLY A 113 11.30 -1.81 12.53
N HIS A 114 11.52 -1.64 13.83
CA HIS A 114 10.59 -2.06 14.88
C HIS A 114 9.42 -1.09 15.16
N TYR A 115 9.29 -0.03 14.36
CA TYR A 115 8.20 0.94 14.44
C TYR A 115 7.46 1.06 13.12
N MET A 116 6.14 1.19 13.22
CA MET A 116 5.28 1.57 12.11
C MET A 116 4.24 2.56 12.61
N TRP A 117 4.12 3.71 11.95
CA TRP A 117 3.21 4.77 12.37
C TRP A 117 2.06 4.90 11.38
N LEU A 118 0.84 4.82 11.91
CA LEU A 118 -0.40 4.88 11.16
C LEU A 118 -1.10 6.21 11.47
N ARG A 119 -1.70 6.81 10.45
CA ARG A 119 -2.56 7.99 10.62
C ARG A 119 -3.73 7.99 9.66
N PHE A 120 -4.92 8.26 10.18
CA PHE A 120 -6.08 8.60 9.37
C PHE A 120 -6.06 10.08 8.97
N SER A 121 -6.66 10.38 7.82
CA SER A 121 -7.00 11.76 7.48
C SER A 121 -7.87 12.41 8.58
N PRO A 122 -7.88 13.76 8.70
CA PRO A 122 -8.55 14.45 9.81
C PRO A 122 -10.03 14.10 10.01
N GLN A 123 -10.76 13.78 8.94
CA GLN A 123 -12.17 13.42 8.99
C GLN A 123 -12.42 12.03 9.62
N HIS A 124 -11.40 11.15 9.58
CA HIS A 124 -11.38 9.82 10.20
C HIS A 124 -12.72 9.05 10.14
N ARG A 125 -13.03 8.46 8.98
CA ARG A 125 -14.27 7.68 8.76
C ARG A 125 -14.06 6.20 8.52
N TYR A 126 -12.81 5.75 8.53
CA TYR A 126 -12.45 4.35 8.34
C TYR A 126 -12.50 3.57 9.65
N GLN A 127 -12.89 2.31 9.53
CA GLN A 127 -12.75 1.31 10.58
C GLN A 127 -11.83 0.20 10.08
N PHE A 128 -11.08 -0.40 11.00
CA PHE A 128 -10.34 -1.62 10.73
C PHE A 128 -11.26 -2.82 10.87
N TRP A 129 -11.12 -3.80 9.98
CA TRP A 129 -11.79 -5.09 10.10
C TRP A 129 -10.74 -6.21 10.20
N ASN A 130 -10.85 -7.06 11.22
CA ASN A 130 -9.98 -8.23 11.44
C ASN A 130 -8.49 -7.93 11.15
N SER A 131 -8.01 -6.81 11.67
CA SER A 131 -6.68 -6.27 11.37
C SER A 131 -5.74 -6.53 12.53
N SER A 132 -4.52 -6.92 12.22
CA SER A 132 -3.52 -7.32 13.21
C SER A 132 -2.12 -6.95 12.76
N TYR A 133 -1.18 -6.97 13.69
CA TYR A 133 0.24 -6.86 13.40
C TYR A 133 1.05 -7.84 14.24
N GLU A 134 2.24 -8.17 13.79
CA GLU A 134 3.18 -9.01 14.51
C GLU A 134 4.63 -8.56 14.25
N GLY A 135 5.52 -8.90 15.18
CA GLY A 135 6.96 -8.74 15.00
C GLY A 135 7.54 -9.92 14.23
N LYS A 136 8.30 -9.66 13.17
CA LYS A 136 9.08 -10.66 12.44
C LYS A 136 10.56 -10.40 12.67
N SER A 137 11.34 -11.46 12.90
CA SER A 137 12.80 -11.34 12.98
C SER A 137 13.34 -10.72 11.69
N ILE A 138 14.31 -9.80 11.82
CA ILE A 138 15.00 -9.19 10.67
C ILE A 138 15.70 -10.22 9.76
N HIS A 139 16.01 -11.41 10.27
CA HIS A 139 16.60 -12.50 9.50
C HIS A 139 15.58 -13.34 8.74
N LYS A 140 14.29 -13.22 9.08
CA LYS A 140 13.20 -13.88 8.35
C LYS A 140 12.70 -12.93 7.27
N THR A 141 13.28 -13.02 6.09
CA THR A 141 12.97 -12.11 4.99
C THR A 141 11.79 -12.59 4.13
N ALA A 142 11.14 -11.64 3.47
CA ALA A 142 10.22 -11.88 2.37
C ALA A 142 10.80 -11.24 1.10
N PRO A 143 10.70 -11.89 -0.07
CA PRO A 143 11.31 -11.40 -1.30
C PRO A 143 10.88 -9.98 -1.64
N ALA A 144 11.82 -9.15 -2.07
CA ALA A 144 11.51 -7.80 -2.54
C ALA A 144 10.98 -7.86 -3.98
N ASP A 145 9.82 -7.27 -4.28
CA ASP A 145 9.29 -7.26 -5.64
C ASP A 145 8.55 -5.96 -5.99
N LEU A 146 8.34 -5.78 -7.29
CA LEU A 146 7.74 -4.59 -7.89
C LEU A 146 6.49 -4.94 -8.72
N ASN A 147 5.81 -6.04 -8.38
CA ASN A 147 4.72 -6.59 -9.20
C ASN A 147 3.51 -5.65 -9.29
N THR A 148 3.26 -4.88 -8.23
CA THR A 148 2.12 -3.95 -8.13
C THR A 148 2.45 -2.55 -8.68
N VAL A 149 3.68 -2.32 -9.16
CA VAL A 149 4.11 -1.02 -9.67
C VAL A 149 3.50 -0.77 -11.05
N ALA A 150 2.73 0.31 -11.18
CA ALA A 150 2.21 0.77 -12.46
C ALA A 150 3.36 1.31 -13.34
N LYS A 151 3.62 0.64 -14.46
CA LYS A 151 4.62 1.07 -15.47
C LYS A 151 4.28 2.42 -16.08
N THR A 152 3.00 2.68 -16.31
CA THR A 152 2.50 3.97 -16.81
C THR A 152 1.81 4.71 -15.68
N GLN A 153 2.22 5.95 -15.43
CA GLN A 153 1.65 6.81 -14.39
C GLN A 153 1.28 8.15 -14.97
N PHE A 154 0.17 8.73 -14.54
CA PHE A 154 -0.36 9.97 -15.10
C PHE A 154 -0.14 11.10 -14.12
N VAL A 155 0.35 12.23 -14.64
CA VAL A 155 0.66 13.42 -13.84
C VAL A 155 0.15 14.66 -14.56
N LEU A 156 -0.25 15.68 -13.81
CA LEU A 156 -0.82 16.91 -14.38
C LEU A 156 0.24 18.01 -14.46
N LEU A 157 0.37 18.66 -15.62
CA LEU A 157 1.32 19.76 -15.86
C LEU A 157 1.06 20.95 -14.91
N ASN A 158 2.13 21.65 -14.52
CA ASN A 158 2.12 22.84 -13.66
C ASN A 158 1.55 22.60 -12.25
N HIS A 159 1.45 21.34 -11.87
CA HIS A 159 1.05 20.93 -10.54
C HIS A 159 2.15 20.08 -9.94
N SER A 160 2.26 20.12 -8.62
CA SER A 160 3.15 19.19 -7.93
C SER A 160 2.42 17.85 -7.77
N SER A 161 3.09 16.79 -8.20
CA SER A 161 2.55 15.44 -8.32
C SER A 161 3.51 14.44 -7.67
N SER A 162 3.14 13.16 -7.70
CA SER A 162 3.97 12.08 -7.17
C SER A 162 4.00 10.89 -8.11
N LEU A 163 5.17 10.27 -8.22
CA LEU A 163 5.33 8.92 -8.78
C LEU A 163 5.30 7.90 -7.65
N TRP A 164 4.79 6.72 -7.95
CA TRP A 164 4.55 5.65 -6.97
C TRP A 164 5.30 4.37 -7.36
N CYS A 165 5.94 3.76 -6.38
CA CYS A 165 6.62 2.48 -6.50
C CYS A 165 6.30 1.65 -5.24
N PRO A 166 5.08 1.08 -5.14
CA PRO A 166 4.70 0.22 -4.02
C PRO A 166 5.50 -1.08 -4.08
N ALA A 167 6.71 -1.07 -3.53
CA ALA A 167 7.54 -2.26 -3.43
C ALA A 167 7.06 -3.16 -2.29
N GLU A 168 6.97 -4.44 -2.56
CA GLU A 168 6.74 -5.47 -1.55
C GLU A 168 8.09 -6.02 -1.08
N GLY A 169 8.12 -6.58 0.13
CA GLY A 169 9.33 -7.16 0.73
C GLY A 169 9.33 -7.06 2.24
N GLY A 170 10.14 -7.90 2.90
CA GLY A 170 10.24 -7.97 4.36
C GLY A 170 11.69 -8.19 4.82
N PRO A 171 12.28 -7.32 5.66
CA PRO A 171 11.82 -5.97 6.01
C PRO A 171 11.52 -5.11 4.78
N ALA A 172 10.84 -3.97 4.96
CA ALA A 172 10.55 -3.04 3.85
C ALA A 172 11.83 -2.75 3.04
N PRO A 173 11.84 -3.01 1.72
CA PRO A 173 13.04 -2.82 0.93
C PRO A 173 13.36 -1.34 0.78
N ARG A 174 14.65 -1.01 0.68
CA ARG A 174 15.08 0.33 0.26
C ARG A 174 14.81 0.48 -1.24
N ILE A 175 14.05 1.52 -1.58
CA ILE A 175 13.72 1.90 -2.94
C ILE A 175 14.68 2.97 -3.40
N VAL A 176 15.47 2.65 -4.41
CA VAL A 176 16.36 3.58 -5.10
C VAL A 176 15.61 4.19 -6.27
N TRP A 177 15.23 5.46 -6.13
CA TRP A 177 14.63 6.23 -7.20
C TRP A 177 15.70 6.89 -8.05
N ARG A 178 15.56 6.78 -9.37
CA ARG A 178 16.42 7.45 -10.34
C ARG A 178 15.66 8.42 -11.22
N ARG A 179 16.31 9.54 -11.52
CA ARG A 179 15.91 10.52 -12.53
C ARG A 179 17.06 10.66 -13.52
N ASN A 180 16.82 10.34 -14.78
CA ASN A 180 17.85 10.28 -15.83
C ASN A 180 19.07 9.44 -15.42
N GLY A 181 18.85 8.33 -14.70
CA GLY A 181 19.90 7.45 -14.20
C GLY A 181 20.58 7.92 -12.89
N ALA A 182 20.46 9.19 -12.51
CA ALA A 182 20.99 9.69 -11.24
C ALA A 182 20.08 9.31 -10.07
N VAL A 183 20.66 8.89 -8.93
CA VAL A 183 19.90 8.57 -7.72
C VAL A 183 19.38 9.86 -7.09
N VAL A 184 18.07 9.96 -6.90
CA VAL A 184 17.40 11.14 -6.32
C VAL A 184 16.77 10.87 -4.95
N GLN A 185 16.48 9.61 -4.65
CA GLN A 185 15.97 9.19 -3.34
C GLN A 185 16.39 7.74 -3.09
N ASN A 186 16.81 7.43 -1.86
CA ASN A 186 17.17 6.08 -1.43
C ASN A 186 16.65 5.87 0.00
N SER A 187 15.42 5.37 0.11
CA SER A 187 14.70 5.21 1.38
C SER A 187 13.64 4.11 1.24
N THR A 188 12.91 3.80 2.31
CA THR A 188 11.76 2.88 2.24
C THR A 188 10.50 3.54 1.69
N SER A 189 10.58 4.78 1.18
CA SER A 189 9.41 5.50 0.73
C SER A 189 8.96 5.08 -0.67
N VAL A 190 7.71 4.63 -0.77
CA VAL A 190 7.05 4.22 -2.02
C VAL A 190 6.67 5.39 -2.93
N ARG A 191 7.01 6.62 -2.55
CA ARG A 191 6.57 7.84 -3.25
C ARG A 191 7.77 8.74 -3.55
N LEU A 192 7.84 9.22 -4.79
CA LEU A 192 8.73 10.29 -5.21
C LEU A 192 7.90 11.53 -5.57
N GLN A 193 8.10 12.62 -4.84
CA GLN A 193 7.45 13.89 -5.19
C GLN A 193 8.18 14.58 -6.34
N ILE A 194 7.41 15.08 -7.30
CA ILE A 194 7.92 15.78 -8.48
C ILE A 194 7.14 17.08 -8.71
N ASN A 195 7.81 18.07 -9.28
CA ASN A 195 7.18 19.29 -9.77
C ASN A 195 7.07 19.15 -11.28
N VAL A 196 5.86 18.97 -11.80
CA VAL A 196 5.65 18.62 -13.21
C VAL A 196 5.72 19.90 -14.05
N THR A 197 6.85 20.07 -14.73
CA THR A 197 7.06 21.14 -15.72
C THR A 197 7.17 20.53 -17.13
N GLU A 198 7.16 21.35 -18.18
CA GLU A 198 7.36 20.82 -19.54
C GLU A 198 8.72 20.11 -19.70
N GLN A 199 9.73 20.54 -18.97
CA GLN A 199 11.04 19.88 -18.95
C GLN A 199 10.99 18.47 -18.35
N GLU A 200 10.00 18.20 -17.48
CA GLU A 200 9.81 16.87 -16.89
C GLU A 200 9.31 15.85 -17.91
N ARG A 201 8.64 16.28 -18.98
CA ARG A 201 8.08 15.38 -20.02
C ARG A 201 9.12 14.42 -20.60
N ASN A 202 10.37 14.87 -20.73
CA ASN A 202 11.46 14.10 -21.33
C ASN A 202 12.35 13.36 -20.32
N LYS A 203 12.04 13.45 -19.02
CA LYS A 203 12.85 12.80 -17.97
C LYS A 203 12.56 11.31 -17.91
N LYS A 204 13.56 10.50 -17.62
CA LYS A 204 13.40 9.05 -17.46
C LYS A 204 13.43 8.70 -15.98
N TYR A 205 12.34 8.14 -15.47
CA TYR A 205 12.21 7.72 -14.09
C TYR A 205 12.31 6.21 -13.96
N SER A 206 13.00 5.74 -12.93
CA SER A 206 12.96 4.33 -12.53
C SER A 206 12.98 4.19 -11.01
N CYS A 207 12.40 3.11 -10.51
CA CYS A 207 12.60 2.66 -9.14
C CYS A 207 13.22 1.27 -9.14
N GLU A 208 14.11 1.06 -8.17
CA GLU A 208 14.89 -0.15 -8.01
C GLU A 208 14.81 -0.66 -6.57
N VAL A 209 14.73 -1.98 -6.43
CA VAL A 209 14.86 -2.67 -5.14
C VAL A 209 15.84 -3.83 -5.28
N ASP A 210 16.56 -4.11 -4.20
CA ASP A 210 17.43 -5.27 -4.11
C ASP A 210 16.69 -6.42 -3.42
N ASP A 211 16.71 -7.59 -4.05
CA ASP A 211 16.20 -8.84 -3.49
C ASP A 211 17.38 -9.80 -3.27
N HIS A 212 18.07 -9.64 -2.15
CA HIS A 212 19.23 -10.47 -1.79
C HIS A 212 20.32 -10.51 -2.87
N GLY A 213 20.70 -9.34 -3.40
CA GLY A 213 21.68 -9.21 -4.49
C GLY A 213 21.08 -9.28 -5.89
N GLN A 214 19.79 -9.62 -6.03
CA GLN A 214 19.08 -9.54 -7.30
C GLN A 214 18.42 -8.17 -7.45
N LEU A 215 19.01 -7.31 -8.26
CA LEU A 215 18.47 -5.99 -8.54
C LEU A 215 17.23 -6.09 -9.44
N LYS A 216 16.07 -5.66 -8.92
CA LYS A 216 14.83 -5.53 -9.69
C LYS A 216 14.59 -4.05 -9.99
N ARG A 217 14.29 -3.74 -11.26
CA ARG A 217 14.09 -2.36 -11.75
C ARG A 217 12.81 -2.25 -12.56
N ILE A 218 12.03 -1.20 -12.30
CA ILE A 218 10.92 -0.78 -13.16
C ILE A 218 11.20 0.62 -13.69
N ASN A 219 11.17 0.76 -15.03
CA ASN A 219 11.13 2.06 -15.69
C ASN A 219 9.69 2.57 -15.69
N ILE A 220 9.50 3.82 -15.27
CA ILE A 220 8.19 4.47 -15.15
C ILE A 220 8.02 5.41 -16.34
N SER A 221 6.99 5.15 -17.14
CA SER A 221 6.50 6.04 -18.19
C SER A 221 5.51 7.02 -17.57
N HIS A 222 5.97 8.21 -17.19
CA HIS A 222 5.10 9.27 -16.70
C HIS A 222 4.48 10.04 -17.87
N VAL A 223 3.15 9.98 -17.98
CA VAL A 223 2.38 10.69 -18.99
C VAL A 223 1.93 12.02 -18.40
N VAL A 224 2.40 13.11 -19.01
CA VAL A 224 2.05 14.48 -18.61
C VAL A 224 0.79 14.91 -19.34
N GLU A 225 -0.31 14.99 -18.59
CA GLU A 225 -1.61 15.48 -19.04
C GLU A 225 -1.70 17.00 -18.82
N THR A 226 -2.32 17.70 -19.77
CA THR A 226 -2.38 19.17 -19.79
C THR A 226 -3.81 19.72 -19.85
N GLU A 227 -4.79 18.88 -20.15
CA GLU A 227 -6.15 19.31 -20.47
C GLU A 227 -7.13 18.79 -19.42
N CYS A 228 -7.92 19.70 -18.85
CA CYS A 228 -9.19 19.38 -18.23
C CYS A 228 -10.29 19.52 -19.28
N PRO A 229 -11.23 18.57 -19.39
CA PRO A 229 -12.31 18.67 -20.36
C PRO A 229 -13.12 19.95 -20.12
N GLN A 230 -13.30 20.77 -21.14
CA GLN A 230 -14.25 21.88 -21.06
C GLN A 230 -15.68 21.34 -21.08
N PRO A 231 -16.62 21.89 -20.30
CA PRO A 231 -16.54 23.08 -19.41
C PRO A 231 -16.20 22.74 -17.94
N CYS A 232 -15.56 21.61 -17.68
CA CYS A 232 -15.21 21.17 -16.33
C CYS A 232 -14.02 21.93 -15.76
N GLN A 233 -13.92 21.92 -14.43
CA GLN A 233 -12.81 22.50 -13.68
C GLN A 233 -12.07 21.40 -12.93
N CYS A 234 -10.77 21.25 -13.19
CA CYS A 234 -9.94 20.25 -12.54
C CYS A 234 -9.10 20.90 -11.44
N LYS A 235 -9.04 20.25 -10.26
CA LYS A 235 -8.20 20.66 -9.13
C LYS A 235 -7.36 19.48 -8.66
N VAL A 236 -6.09 19.72 -8.34
CA VAL A 236 -5.24 18.68 -7.73
C VAL A 236 -5.54 18.59 -6.23
N LEU A 237 -5.71 17.35 -5.75
CA LEU A 237 -5.98 17.07 -4.33
C LEU A 237 -4.77 17.42 -3.47
N LYS A 238 -5.02 17.77 -2.21
CA LYS A 238 -3.96 18.21 -1.27
C LYS A 238 -3.43 17.05 -0.41
N GLY A 239 -2.44 17.37 0.42
CA GLY A 239 -1.87 16.46 1.41
C GLY A 239 -1.22 15.21 0.78
N ASN A 240 -1.52 14.03 1.32
CA ASN A 240 -0.96 12.78 0.83
C ASN A 240 -1.66 12.21 -0.41
N MET A 241 -2.77 12.83 -0.85
CA MET A 241 -3.46 12.53 -2.11
C MET A 241 -2.94 13.37 -3.30
N LYS A 242 -1.88 14.15 -3.07
CA LYS A 242 -1.21 14.97 -4.08
C LYS A 242 -0.77 14.15 -5.30
N GLY A 243 -1.30 14.51 -6.45
CA GLY A 243 -1.13 13.79 -7.72
C GLY A 243 -2.43 13.21 -8.27
N LEU A 244 -3.49 13.11 -7.47
CA LEU A 244 -4.84 12.84 -7.95
C LEU A 244 -5.57 14.14 -8.33
N VAL A 245 -6.48 14.03 -9.30
CA VAL A 245 -7.27 15.15 -9.82
C VAL A 245 -8.74 14.98 -9.45
N SER A 246 -9.36 16.08 -9.04
CA SER A 246 -10.81 16.21 -8.95
C SER A 246 -11.32 17.01 -10.13
N ALA A 247 -12.06 16.37 -11.03
CA ALA A 247 -12.74 17.00 -12.16
C ALA A 247 -14.18 17.34 -11.76
N ASN A 248 -14.51 18.63 -11.67
CA ASN A 248 -15.85 19.12 -11.40
C ASN A 248 -16.52 19.57 -12.70
N CYS A 249 -17.56 18.84 -13.10
CA CYS A 249 -18.42 19.12 -14.25
C CYS A 249 -19.88 19.37 -13.83
N GLU A 250 -20.14 19.71 -12.56
CA GLU A 250 -21.47 19.89 -12.00
C GLU A 250 -22.22 21.05 -12.68
N GLY A 251 -23.50 20.84 -13.02
CA GLY A 251 -24.39 21.93 -13.46
C GLY A 251 -23.99 22.54 -14.81
N LYS A 252 -23.22 21.81 -15.62
CA LYS A 252 -22.65 22.30 -16.88
C LYS A 252 -23.52 22.02 -18.11
N GLN A 253 -24.77 21.61 -17.91
CA GLN A 253 -25.73 21.28 -18.98
C GLN A 253 -25.19 20.19 -19.94
N LEU A 254 -24.40 19.26 -19.40
CA LEU A 254 -23.82 18.17 -20.17
C LEU A 254 -24.89 17.18 -20.58
N LYS A 255 -24.89 16.81 -21.87
CA LYS A 255 -25.75 15.76 -22.43
C LYS A 255 -25.05 14.39 -22.53
N SER A 256 -23.73 14.38 -22.39
CA SER A 256 -22.88 13.19 -22.41
C SER A 256 -21.66 13.36 -21.50
N VAL A 257 -21.03 12.26 -21.12
CA VAL A 257 -19.76 12.28 -20.38
C VAL A 257 -18.68 13.00 -21.21
N PRO A 258 -17.95 13.97 -20.65
CA PRO A 258 -16.88 14.66 -21.37
C PRO A 258 -15.76 13.71 -21.79
N LYS A 259 -15.28 13.85 -23.04
CA LYS A 259 -14.08 13.15 -23.51
C LYS A 259 -12.83 13.78 -22.88
N LYS A 260 -11.74 13.01 -22.76
CA LYS A 260 -10.44 13.46 -22.22
C LYS A 260 -10.46 13.86 -20.73
N ILE A 261 -11.22 13.15 -19.90
CA ILE A 261 -11.07 13.28 -18.43
C ILE A 261 -9.66 12.81 -18.05
N PRO A 262 -8.86 13.60 -17.29
CA PRO A 262 -7.51 13.22 -16.93
C PRO A 262 -7.46 11.82 -16.30
N ARG A 263 -6.52 10.98 -16.69
CA ARG A 263 -6.39 9.60 -16.17
C ARG A 263 -6.00 9.57 -14.70
N ALA A 264 -5.40 10.64 -14.20
CA ALA A 264 -5.16 10.86 -12.78
C ALA A 264 -6.43 11.26 -11.99
N THR A 265 -7.61 11.33 -12.62
CA THR A 265 -8.86 11.71 -11.96
C THR A 265 -9.26 10.65 -10.92
N GLY A 266 -9.24 11.06 -9.65
CA GLY A 266 -9.74 10.28 -8.51
C GLY A 266 -11.15 10.69 -8.09
N LYS A 267 -11.64 11.85 -8.54
CA LYS A 267 -13.01 12.34 -8.31
C LYS A 267 -13.55 12.96 -9.59
N LEU A 268 -14.70 12.50 -10.05
CA LEU A 268 -15.43 13.09 -11.17
C LEU A 268 -16.85 13.43 -10.71
N ASP A 269 -17.20 14.71 -10.77
CA ASP A 269 -18.55 15.19 -10.44
C ASP A 269 -19.30 15.55 -11.71
N LEU A 270 -20.32 14.75 -12.05
CA LEU A 270 -21.21 14.96 -13.19
C LEU A 270 -22.63 15.34 -12.76
N SER A 271 -22.83 15.67 -11.49
CA SER A 271 -24.17 15.94 -10.95
C SER A 271 -24.82 17.17 -11.57
N LYS A 272 -26.16 17.27 -11.47
CA LYS A 272 -26.96 18.39 -12.01
C LYS A 272 -26.77 18.63 -13.52
N ASN A 273 -26.53 17.57 -14.28
CA ASN A 273 -26.48 17.59 -15.75
C ASN A 273 -27.65 16.81 -16.35
N GLU A 274 -27.86 16.96 -17.65
CA GLU A 274 -28.91 16.29 -18.44
C GLU A 274 -28.34 15.06 -19.16
N LEU A 275 -27.61 14.21 -18.43
CA LEU A 275 -26.99 13.01 -19.01
C LEU A 275 -28.07 12.00 -19.39
N LEU A 276 -28.41 11.94 -20.68
CA LEU A 276 -29.50 11.10 -21.18
C LEU A 276 -29.14 9.61 -21.19
N ASN A 277 -27.90 9.26 -21.51
CA ASN A 277 -27.39 7.88 -21.52
C ASN A 277 -25.89 7.84 -21.22
N LEU A 278 -25.47 6.88 -20.39
CA LEU A 278 -24.07 6.52 -20.20
C LEU A 278 -23.70 5.48 -21.27
N SER A 279 -22.91 5.90 -22.27
CA SER A 279 -22.43 4.97 -23.29
C SER A 279 -21.58 3.88 -22.65
N ALA A 280 -21.72 2.64 -23.12
CA ALA A 280 -20.82 1.56 -22.73
C ALA A 280 -19.37 2.00 -22.98
N GLY A 281 -18.52 1.90 -21.94
CA GLY A 281 -17.13 2.33 -22.02
C GLY A 281 -16.88 3.85 -21.89
N ALA A 282 -17.85 4.66 -21.45
CA ALA A 282 -17.64 6.09 -21.20
C ALA A 282 -16.46 6.39 -20.23
N PHE A 283 -16.10 5.42 -19.40
CA PHE A 283 -14.97 5.47 -18.47
C PHE A 283 -13.95 4.36 -18.70
N SER A 284 -13.93 3.72 -19.88
CA SER A 284 -12.91 2.71 -20.24
C SER A 284 -11.49 3.24 -20.05
N ASP A 285 -11.37 4.55 -20.27
CA ASP A 285 -10.15 5.28 -20.13
C ASP A 285 -9.79 5.57 -18.66
N ASN A 286 -10.79 5.80 -17.81
CA ASN A 286 -10.59 6.11 -16.40
C ASN A 286 -10.89 4.89 -15.54
N THR A 287 -10.11 3.81 -15.70
CA THR A 287 -10.31 2.54 -15.00
C THR A 287 -10.30 2.62 -13.47
N LYS A 288 -9.77 3.72 -12.91
CA LYS A 288 -9.79 4.00 -11.47
C LYS A 288 -11.12 4.61 -10.97
N LEU A 289 -11.97 5.11 -11.88
CA LEU A 289 -13.33 5.54 -11.57
C LEU A 289 -14.23 4.29 -11.53
N GLY A 290 -13.97 3.44 -10.54
CA GLY A 290 -14.76 2.24 -10.30
C GLY A 290 -16.10 2.61 -9.66
N HIS A 291 -17.16 2.60 -10.47
CA HIS A 291 -18.57 2.84 -10.11
C HIS A 291 -18.88 4.29 -9.69
N LEU A 292 -19.36 5.07 -10.67
CA LEU A 292 -20.26 6.20 -10.45
C LEU A 292 -21.67 5.67 -10.15
#